data_AF-A0A520QVV1-F1
#
_entry.id   AF-A0A520QVV1-F1
#
_cell.length_a   1.000
_cell.length_b   1.000
_cell.length_c   1.000
_cell.angle_alpha   90.00
_cell.angle_beta   90.00
_cell.angle_gamma   90.00
#
_symmetry.space_group_name_H-M   'P 1'
#
loop_
_entity.id
_entity.type
_entity.pdbx_description
1 polymer ?
#
loop_
_entity_poly.entity_id
_entity_poly.type
_entity_poly.pdbx_seq_one_letter_code
_entity_poly.pdbx_strand_id
1 'polypeptide(L)'
;MDTVTERIRQQGFAFTRGETMRRRLEETGSLADWERFAESWDALEPDPYLAVVGRERRRRHGVFDVRLGAAAQAADRPHFQTLEHNPLQGGIERRFAPLEPEVANSESLQTILREGARTFAPLSPPEPRWEVEVHQFRIEARRGQTGAPTPEGVHRDGVDHVLVLMIRRVNIRKGTTSIHDAGDRRRLGAFTLAQPFDAALVDDRRALHAVTAVEAVEADRPAYRDVLVVTYALR
;
A
#
# COMPACT_ATOMS: atom_id res chain seq x y z
N MET A 1 -14.07 10.64 -18.65
CA MET A 1 -12.81 10.54 -17.88
C MET A 1 -13.12 9.84 -16.58
N ASP A 2 -12.23 8.96 -16.12
CA ASP A 2 -12.44 8.21 -14.88
C ASP A 2 -12.50 9.14 -13.65
N THR A 3 -13.53 8.97 -12.81
CA THR A 3 -13.77 9.79 -11.61
C THR A 3 -12.67 9.65 -10.55
N VAL A 4 -11.94 8.53 -10.52
CA VAL A 4 -10.82 8.34 -9.58
C VAL A 4 -9.61 9.15 -10.04
N THR A 5 -9.17 8.97 -11.29
CA THR A 5 -8.08 9.76 -11.87
C THR A 5 -8.33 11.27 -11.78
N GLU A 6 -9.56 11.73 -12.03
CA GLU A 6 -9.88 13.17 -11.91
C GLU A 6 -9.77 13.68 -10.48
N ARG A 7 -10.21 12.90 -9.48
CA ARG A 7 -10.03 13.28 -8.07
C ARG A 7 -8.55 13.39 -7.70
N ILE A 8 -7.72 12.45 -8.15
CA ILE A 8 -6.26 12.51 -7.92
C ILE A 8 -5.68 13.76 -8.61
N ARG A 9 -6.06 14.03 -9.86
CA ARG A 9 -5.62 15.24 -10.58
C ARG A 9 -5.95 16.52 -9.82
N GLN A 10 -7.16 16.64 -9.30
CA GLN A 10 -7.61 17.84 -8.61
C GLN A 10 -7.03 17.96 -7.19
N GLN A 11 -7.01 16.87 -6.43
CA GLN A 11 -6.80 16.90 -4.98
C GLN A 11 -5.48 16.28 -4.52
N GLY A 12 -4.74 15.61 -5.41
CA GLY A 12 -3.54 14.84 -5.08
C GLY A 12 -3.82 13.45 -4.51
N PHE A 13 -5.08 13.07 -4.31
CA PHE A 13 -5.46 11.74 -3.85
C PHE A 13 -6.90 11.38 -4.21
N ALA A 14 -7.24 10.11 -4.07
CA ALA A 14 -8.60 9.61 -4.07
C ALA A 14 -8.76 8.46 -3.07
N PHE A 15 -9.81 8.53 -2.26
CA PHE A 15 -10.33 7.37 -1.53
C PHE A 15 -11.43 6.71 -2.35
N THR A 16 -11.31 5.39 -2.57
CA THR A 16 -12.28 4.59 -3.31
C THR A 16 -12.81 3.48 -2.40
N ARG A 17 -14.15 3.41 -2.27
CA ARG A 17 -14.80 2.34 -1.50
C ARG A 17 -14.65 0.98 -2.17
N GLY A 18 -14.66 -0.08 -1.36
CA GLY A 18 -14.38 -1.44 -1.79
C GLY A 18 -15.22 -1.94 -2.95
N GLU A 19 -16.53 -1.70 -2.96
CA GLU A 19 -17.40 -2.10 -4.09
C GLU A 19 -16.97 -1.44 -5.41
N THR A 20 -16.69 -0.14 -5.38
CA THR A 20 -16.24 0.60 -6.57
C THR A 20 -14.86 0.13 -7.00
N MET A 21 -13.92 -0.06 -6.06
CA MET A 21 -12.57 -0.50 -6.39
C MET A 21 -12.57 -1.93 -6.95
N ARG A 22 -13.34 -2.83 -6.34
CA ARG A 22 -13.51 -4.21 -6.81
C ARG A 22 -14.04 -4.26 -8.24
N ARG A 23 -15.09 -3.50 -8.55
CA ARG A 23 -15.63 -3.42 -9.92
C ARG A 23 -14.57 -2.98 -10.93
N ARG A 24 -13.75 -1.98 -10.59
CA ARG A 24 -12.66 -1.53 -11.47
C ARG A 24 -11.60 -2.59 -11.69
N LEU A 25 -11.23 -3.31 -10.63
CA LEU A 25 -10.31 -4.43 -10.73
C LEU A 25 -10.88 -5.51 -11.66
N GLU A 26 -12.15 -5.88 -11.49
CA GLU A 26 -12.85 -6.86 -12.33
C GLU A 26 -13.00 -6.39 -13.80
N GLU A 27 -13.09 -5.08 -14.05
CA GLU A 27 -13.02 -4.51 -15.41
C GLU A 27 -11.61 -4.60 -16.03
N THR A 28 -10.58 -4.63 -15.21
CA THR A 28 -9.17 -4.64 -15.64
C THR A 28 -8.60 -6.06 -15.76
N GLY A 29 -9.13 -7.02 -15.02
CA GLY A 29 -8.69 -8.41 -15.09
C GLY A 29 -9.38 -9.34 -14.08
N SER A 30 -8.93 -10.59 -14.04
CA SER A 30 -9.48 -11.60 -13.14
C SER A 30 -9.06 -11.37 -11.69
N LEU A 31 -9.98 -11.67 -10.78
CA LEU A 31 -9.78 -11.81 -9.33
C LEU A 31 -10.18 -13.23 -8.86
N ALA A 32 -10.16 -14.23 -9.76
CA ALA A 32 -10.67 -15.57 -9.47
C ALA A 32 -9.92 -16.25 -8.31
N ASP A 33 -8.67 -15.86 -8.06
CA ASP A 33 -7.83 -16.36 -6.97
C ASP A 33 -7.81 -15.44 -5.73
N TRP A 34 -8.72 -14.46 -5.63
CA TRP A 34 -8.72 -13.44 -4.57
C TRP A 34 -8.69 -14.02 -3.16
N GLU A 35 -9.45 -15.09 -2.89
CA GLU A 35 -9.49 -15.70 -1.56
C GLU A 35 -8.10 -16.21 -1.15
N ARG A 36 -7.44 -16.97 -2.04
CA ARG A 36 -6.07 -17.47 -1.82
C ARG A 36 -5.06 -16.32 -1.74
N PHE A 37 -5.19 -15.31 -2.58
CA PHE A 37 -4.35 -14.12 -2.53
C PHE A 37 -4.48 -13.37 -1.19
N ALA A 38 -5.69 -13.22 -0.67
CA ALA A 38 -5.94 -12.57 0.62
C ALA A 38 -5.46 -13.42 1.81
N GLU A 39 -5.52 -14.75 1.71
CA GLU A 39 -4.98 -15.68 2.72
C GLU A 39 -3.46 -15.65 2.82
N SER A 40 -2.72 -15.24 1.78
CA SER A 40 -1.25 -15.20 1.83
C SER A 40 -0.69 -14.27 2.91
N TRP A 41 -1.51 -13.34 3.45
CA TRP A 41 -1.10 -12.49 4.58
C TRP A 41 -0.84 -13.31 5.87
N ASP A 42 -1.36 -14.53 5.95
CA ASP A 42 -1.14 -15.43 7.08
C ASP A 42 0.28 -16.03 7.09
N ALA A 43 1.00 -15.98 5.96
CA ALA A 43 2.36 -16.48 5.77
C ALA A 43 3.44 -15.37 5.71
N LEU A 44 3.13 -14.15 6.19
CA LEU A 44 4.11 -13.07 6.23
C LEU A 44 5.16 -13.25 7.34
N GLU A 45 6.39 -12.88 7.02
CA GLU A 45 7.54 -12.93 7.94
C GLU A 45 7.65 -11.66 8.78
N PRO A 46 8.20 -11.73 10.02
CA PRO A 46 8.52 -10.54 10.80
C PRO A 46 9.45 -9.57 10.06
N ASP A 47 9.22 -8.26 10.19
CA ASP A 47 10.11 -7.19 9.70
C ASP A 47 11.32 -7.08 10.65
N PRO A 48 12.53 -7.55 10.25
CA PRO A 48 13.67 -7.62 11.16
C PRO A 48 14.21 -6.23 11.51
N TYR A 49 13.94 -5.22 10.68
CA TYR A 49 14.43 -3.87 10.91
C TYR A 49 13.56 -3.14 11.93
N LEU A 50 12.24 -3.30 11.87
CA LEU A 50 11.33 -2.69 12.87
C LEU A 50 11.50 -3.33 14.25
N ALA A 51 11.82 -4.63 14.31
CA ALA A 51 12.08 -5.31 15.57
C ALA A 51 13.20 -4.64 16.39
N VAL A 52 14.23 -4.10 15.72
CA VAL A 52 15.36 -3.39 16.36
C VAL A 52 14.90 -2.14 17.13
N VAL A 53 13.83 -1.49 16.69
CA VAL A 53 13.25 -0.30 17.34
C VAL A 53 12.05 -0.62 18.22
N GLY A 54 11.87 -1.89 18.60
CA GLY A 54 10.80 -2.34 19.49
C GLY A 54 9.41 -2.29 18.87
N ARG A 55 9.31 -2.37 17.54
CA ARG A 55 8.05 -2.35 16.79
C ARG A 55 7.88 -3.65 16.02
N GLU A 56 6.63 -4.06 15.83
CA GLU A 56 6.29 -5.29 15.13
C GLU A 56 5.44 -5.00 13.89
N ARG A 57 5.81 -5.64 12.78
CA ARG A 57 5.06 -5.70 11.54
C ARG A 57 5.49 -6.97 10.83
N ARG A 58 4.57 -7.65 10.15
CA ARG A 58 4.94 -8.73 9.24
C ARG A 58 4.85 -8.24 7.80
N ARG A 59 5.78 -8.66 6.95
CA ARG A 59 5.83 -8.19 5.57
C ARG A 59 6.52 -9.16 4.62
N ARG A 60 6.17 -9.00 3.35
CA ARG A 60 6.93 -9.50 2.20
C ARG A 60 7.04 -8.38 1.16
N HIS A 61 8.00 -8.51 0.25
CA HIS A 61 8.33 -7.50 -0.74
C HIS A 61 8.59 -8.11 -2.12
N GLY A 62 8.24 -7.38 -3.17
CA GLY A 62 8.57 -7.77 -4.54
C GLY A 62 8.65 -6.55 -5.44
N VAL A 63 9.32 -6.70 -6.58
CA VAL A 63 9.54 -5.63 -7.56
C VAL A 63 9.02 -6.07 -8.93
N PHE A 64 8.39 -5.15 -9.65
CA PHE A 64 7.74 -5.41 -10.93
C PHE A 64 8.04 -4.29 -11.92
N ASP A 65 8.16 -4.66 -13.18
CA ASP A 65 8.13 -3.74 -14.30
C ASP A 65 6.71 -3.64 -14.82
N VAL A 66 6.12 -2.45 -14.76
CA VAL A 66 4.72 -2.22 -15.11
C VAL A 66 4.61 -1.19 -16.22
N ARG A 67 3.75 -1.47 -17.19
CA ARG A 67 3.31 -0.56 -18.24
C ARG A 67 1.81 -0.71 -18.43
N LEU A 68 1.21 0.15 -19.26
CA LEU A 68 -0.21 0.01 -19.55
C LEU A 68 -0.50 -1.39 -20.13
N GLY A 69 -1.41 -2.12 -19.46
CA GLY A 69 -1.85 -3.46 -19.86
C GLY A 69 -0.91 -4.62 -19.52
N ALA A 70 0.27 -4.40 -18.93
CA ALA A 70 1.18 -5.49 -18.58
C ALA A 70 1.98 -5.21 -17.30
N ALA A 71 2.18 -6.24 -16.51
CA ALA A 71 3.07 -6.26 -15.35
C ALA A 71 3.92 -7.53 -15.42
N ALA A 72 5.20 -7.42 -15.09
CA ALA A 72 6.13 -8.54 -15.06
C ALA A 72 6.99 -8.45 -13.80
N GLN A 73 7.22 -9.56 -13.12
CA GLN A 73 8.10 -9.57 -11.96
C GLN A 73 9.54 -9.27 -12.41
N ALA A 74 10.18 -8.32 -11.74
CA ALA A 74 11.58 -7.98 -11.93
C ALA A 74 12.47 -8.77 -10.95
N ALA A 75 13.78 -8.65 -11.10
CA ALA A 75 14.71 -9.24 -10.15
C ALA A 75 14.49 -8.64 -8.74
N ASP A 76 14.56 -9.50 -7.72
CA ASP A 76 14.48 -9.05 -6.33
C ASP A 76 15.63 -8.08 -6.01
N ARG A 77 15.31 -6.99 -5.33
CA ARG A 77 16.30 -5.98 -4.91
C ARG A 77 15.93 -5.42 -3.53
N PRO A 78 16.92 -4.92 -2.77
CA PRO A 78 16.63 -4.23 -1.52
C PRO A 78 15.65 -3.07 -1.74
N HIS A 79 14.80 -2.89 -0.75
CA HIS A 79 14.00 -1.68 -0.62
C HIS A 79 14.86 -0.58 0.02
N PHE A 80 14.98 0.55 -0.67
CA PHE A 80 15.77 1.69 -0.22
C PHE A 80 14.87 2.93 -0.11
N GLN A 81 15.00 3.66 0.98
CA GLN A 81 14.40 4.98 1.14
C GLN A 81 15.48 5.93 1.68
N THR A 82 15.44 7.19 1.25
CA THR A 82 16.31 8.22 1.82
C THR A 82 15.91 8.52 3.26
N LEU A 83 16.81 9.11 4.05
CA LEU A 83 16.48 9.60 5.40
C LEU A 83 15.40 10.69 5.39
N GLU A 84 15.30 11.45 4.30
CA GLU A 84 14.23 12.45 4.11
C GLU A 84 12.84 11.78 4.08
N HIS A 85 12.71 10.66 3.38
CA HIS A 85 11.43 9.96 3.23
C HIS A 85 11.14 8.99 4.37
N ASN A 86 12.18 8.37 4.94
CA ASN A 86 12.05 7.47 6.09
C ASN A 86 13.00 7.89 7.22
N PRO A 87 12.57 8.76 8.14
CA PRO A 87 13.40 9.20 9.25
C PRO A 87 13.80 8.08 10.24
N LEU A 88 13.08 6.95 10.24
CA LEU A 88 13.34 5.84 11.17
C LEU A 88 14.41 4.88 10.64
N GLN A 89 14.42 4.62 9.34
CA GLN A 89 15.22 3.56 8.72
C GLN A 89 15.73 3.92 7.31
N GLY A 90 15.78 5.20 6.98
CA GLY A 90 16.33 5.67 5.71
C GLY A 90 17.85 5.59 5.65
N GLY A 91 18.41 5.66 4.44
CA GLY A 91 19.85 5.61 4.21
C GLY A 91 20.46 4.20 4.31
N ILE A 92 19.65 3.16 4.48
CA ILE A 92 20.07 1.76 4.46
C ILE A 92 19.26 0.97 3.42
N GLU A 93 19.92 0.01 2.77
CA GLU A 93 19.26 -0.99 1.95
C GLU A 93 18.64 -2.08 2.84
N ARG A 94 17.32 -2.28 2.72
CA ARG A 94 16.59 -3.27 3.52
C ARG A 94 16.17 -4.44 2.64
N ARG A 95 16.65 -5.64 2.96
CA ARG A 95 16.24 -6.89 2.31
C ARG A 95 15.14 -7.53 3.15
N PHE A 96 13.96 -7.67 2.57
CA PHE A 96 12.82 -8.34 3.20
C PHE A 96 12.62 -9.72 2.60
N ALA A 97 11.80 -10.55 3.24
CA ALA A 97 11.37 -11.79 2.63
C ALA A 97 10.64 -11.51 1.30
N PRO A 98 10.95 -12.23 0.21
CA PRO A 98 10.30 -12.02 -1.07
C PRO A 98 8.82 -12.41 -1.01
N LEU A 99 8.01 -11.88 -1.92
CA LEU A 99 6.68 -12.42 -2.21
C LEU A 99 6.79 -13.91 -2.53
N GLU A 100 5.83 -14.69 -2.05
CA GLU A 100 5.72 -16.10 -2.48
C GLU A 100 5.45 -16.16 -3.99
N PRO A 101 6.02 -17.13 -4.72
CA PRO A 101 5.84 -17.24 -6.17
C PRO A 101 4.36 -17.25 -6.59
N GLU A 102 3.50 -17.91 -5.83
CA GLU A 102 2.06 -17.99 -6.07
C GLU A 102 1.39 -16.62 -5.96
N VAL A 103 1.85 -15.77 -5.02
CA VAL A 103 1.37 -14.40 -4.86
C VAL A 103 1.86 -13.53 -5.99
N ALA A 104 3.15 -13.61 -6.33
CA ALA A 104 3.77 -12.83 -7.39
C ALA A 104 3.14 -13.10 -8.77
N ASN A 105 2.71 -14.34 -9.00
CA ASN A 105 2.07 -14.79 -10.24
C ASN A 105 0.54 -14.82 -10.19
N SER A 106 -0.08 -14.40 -9.07
CA SER A 106 -1.54 -14.43 -8.90
C SER A 106 -2.26 -13.52 -9.90
N GLU A 107 -3.43 -13.94 -10.36
CA GLU A 107 -4.29 -13.14 -11.24
C GLU A 107 -4.69 -11.84 -10.52
N SER A 108 -5.01 -11.93 -9.23
CA SER A 108 -5.36 -10.78 -8.39
C SER A 108 -4.26 -9.73 -8.33
N LEU A 109 -3.01 -10.11 -8.03
CA LEU A 109 -1.91 -9.14 -7.98
C LEU A 109 -1.70 -8.49 -9.35
N GLN A 110 -1.64 -9.31 -10.41
CA GLN A 110 -1.43 -8.81 -11.76
C GLN A 110 -2.54 -7.83 -12.19
N THR A 111 -3.79 -8.09 -11.82
CA THR A 111 -4.92 -7.20 -12.03
C THR A 111 -4.78 -5.89 -11.24
N ILE A 112 -4.38 -5.94 -9.97
CA ILE A 112 -4.15 -4.75 -9.14
C ILE A 112 -3.05 -3.86 -9.73
N LEU A 113 -1.93 -4.45 -10.17
CA LEU A 113 -0.82 -3.72 -10.78
C LEU A 113 -1.23 -3.01 -12.07
N ARG A 114 -2.00 -3.71 -12.93
CA ARG A 114 -2.51 -3.11 -14.17
C ARG A 114 -3.56 -2.03 -13.90
N GLU A 115 -4.39 -2.17 -12.88
CA GLU A 115 -5.40 -1.18 -12.52
C GLU A 115 -4.77 0.12 -11.97
N GLY A 116 -3.72 0.00 -11.15
CA GLY A 116 -2.94 1.16 -10.74
C GLY A 116 -2.31 1.87 -11.94
N ALA A 117 -1.64 1.12 -12.82
CA ALA A 117 -1.08 1.67 -14.06
C ALA A 117 -2.14 2.37 -14.95
N ARG A 118 -3.33 1.76 -15.13
CA ARG A 118 -4.45 2.35 -15.87
C ARG A 118 -4.93 3.66 -15.23
N THR A 119 -4.96 3.72 -13.90
CA THR A 119 -5.41 4.89 -13.16
C THR A 119 -4.40 6.05 -13.21
N PHE A 120 -3.10 5.74 -13.12
CA PHE A 120 -2.02 6.72 -13.05
C PHE A 120 -1.45 7.13 -14.43
N ALA A 121 -1.69 6.35 -15.49
CA ALA A 121 -1.22 6.69 -16.84
C ALA A 121 -1.65 8.11 -17.30
N PRO A 122 -2.91 8.56 -17.11
CA PRO A 122 -3.32 9.91 -17.52
C PRO A 122 -2.78 11.05 -16.62
N LEU A 123 -2.02 10.71 -15.59
CA LEU A 123 -1.33 11.64 -14.68
C LEU A 123 0.18 11.63 -14.88
N SER A 124 0.66 10.83 -15.83
CA SER A 124 2.08 10.60 -16.09
C SER A 124 2.46 11.10 -17.49
N PRO A 125 3.75 11.21 -17.82
CA PRO A 125 4.20 11.45 -19.20
C PRO A 125 3.64 10.40 -20.18
N PRO A 126 3.61 10.70 -21.49
CA PRO A 126 3.19 9.73 -22.51
C PRO A 126 3.96 8.41 -22.44
N GLU A 127 3.27 7.30 -22.73
CA GLU A 127 3.82 5.93 -22.71
C GLU A 127 4.60 5.58 -21.41
N PRO A 128 4.00 5.80 -20.24
CA PRO A 128 4.71 5.65 -18.99
C PRO A 128 5.09 4.18 -18.73
N ARG A 129 6.27 4.02 -18.15
CA ARG A 129 6.78 2.77 -17.62
C ARG A 129 7.15 3.01 -16.17
N TRP A 130 6.78 2.07 -15.31
CA TRP A 130 7.07 2.16 -13.89
C TRP A 130 7.90 0.98 -13.45
N GLU A 131 8.86 1.27 -12.60
CA GLU A 131 9.29 0.32 -11.60
C GLU A 131 8.30 0.37 -10.45
N VAL A 132 7.80 -0.79 -10.05
CA VAL A 132 6.77 -0.93 -9.04
C VAL A 132 7.28 -1.78 -7.90
N GLU A 133 7.24 -1.25 -6.68
CA GLU A 133 7.46 -2.06 -5.48
C GLU A 133 6.11 -2.45 -4.87
N VAL A 134 6.01 -3.72 -4.48
CA VAL A 134 4.85 -4.31 -3.83
C VAL A 134 5.24 -4.69 -2.42
N HIS A 135 4.50 -4.19 -1.44
CA HIS A 135 4.66 -4.54 -0.04
C HIS A 135 3.36 -5.14 0.51
N GLN A 136 3.44 -6.39 0.94
CA GLN A 136 2.42 -6.98 1.81
C GLN A 136 2.73 -6.56 3.24
N PHE A 137 1.76 -5.99 3.94
CA PHE A 137 1.91 -5.62 5.34
C PHE A 137 0.77 -6.17 6.19
N ARG A 138 1.12 -6.81 7.31
CA ARG A 138 0.24 -7.08 8.44
C ARG A 138 0.71 -6.29 9.65
N ILE A 139 -0.18 -5.44 10.17
CA ILE A 139 0.02 -4.66 11.39
C ILE A 139 -0.86 -5.25 12.47
N GLU A 140 -0.25 -5.78 13.53
CA GLU A 140 -0.95 -6.42 14.64
C GLU A 140 -1.13 -5.46 15.81
N ALA A 141 -2.27 -5.56 16.50
CA ALA A 141 -2.48 -4.95 17.81
C ALA A 141 -2.72 -6.07 18.84
N ARG A 142 -2.21 -5.90 20.06
CA ARG A 142 -2.32 -6.89 21.14
C ARG A 142 -2.66 -6.19 22.45
N ARG A 143 -2.98 -6.96 23.50
CA ARG A 143 -3.20 -6.40 24.85
C ARG A 143 -2.02 -5.52 25.26
N GLY A 144 -2.29 -4.25 25.54
CA GLY A 144 -1.29 -3.28 25.99
C GLY A 144 -0.36 -2.74 24.89
N GLN A 145 -0.51 -3.17 23.63
CA GLN A 145 0.35 -2.76 22.53
C GLN A 145 -0.48 -2.39 21.28
N THR A 146 -0.32 -1.15 20.83
CA THR A 146 -0.96 -0.69 19.58
C THR A 146 -0.12 -1.09 18.38
N GLY A 147 -0.78 -1.37 17.26
CA GLY A 147 -0.10 -1.57 15.99
C GLY A 147 0.13 -0.23 15.30
N ALA A 148 1.36 0.09 14.91
CA ALA A 148 1.69 1.37 14.29
C ALA A 148 1.97 1.20 12.79
N PRO A 149 1.03 1.53 11.88
CA PRO A 149 1.26 1.37 10.44
C PRO A 149 2.33 2.31 9.88
N THR A 150 2.32 3.56 10.36
CA THR A 150 3.25 4.62 9.94
C THR A 150 3.98 5.16 11.18
N PRO A 151 4.94 4.42 11.77
CA PRO A 151 5.60 4.81 13.01
C PRO A 151 6.38 6.14 12.90
N GLU A 152 6.74 6.54 11.68
CA GLU A 152 7.38 7.81 11.33
C GLU A 152 6.42 9.02 11.31
N GLY A 153 5.10 8.80 11.30
CA GLY A 153 4.10 9.85 11.20
C GLY A 153 3.77 10.26 9.76
N VAL A 154 3.52 11.55 9.54
CA VAL A 154 3.15 12.11 8.21
C VAL A 154 4.38 12.14 7.31
N HIS A 155 4.35 11.30 6.28
CA HIS A 155 5.45 11.07 5.34
C HIS A 155 4.96 10.98 3.89
N ARG A 156 5.87 10.72 2.96
CA ARG A 156 5.65 10.29 1.59
C ARG A 156 6.61 9.15 1.28
N ASP A 157 6.28 8.33 0.30
CA ASP A 157 7.08 7.14 -0.02
C ASP A 157 8.34 7.45 -0.85
N GLY A 158 8.36 8.61 -1.52
CA GLY A 158 9.45 9.04 -2.39
C GLY A 158 9.33 8.51 -3.82
N VAL A 159 8.10 8.31 -4.29
CA VAL A 159 7.77 7.80 -5.63
C VAL A 159 6.83 8.78 -6.35
N ASP A 160 6.22 8.35 -7.45
CA ASP A 160 5.27 9.21 -8.18
C ASP A 160 3.85 8.98 -7.72
N HIS A 161 3.45 7.71 -7.62
CA HIS A 161 2.10 7.34 -7.22
C HIS A 161 2.10 6.17 -6.24
N VAL A 162 1.13 6.15 -5.34
CA VAL A 162 0.95 5.08 -4.34
C VAL A 162 -0.48 4.57 -4.39
N LEU A 163 -0.65 3.26 -4.36
CA LEU A 163 -1.93 2.58 -4.16
C LEU A 163 -1.84 1.76 -2.87
N VAL A 164 -2.72 2.04 -1.92
CA VAL A 164 -2.89 1.26 -0.69
C VAL A 164 -4.24 0.57 -0.75
N LEU A 165 -4.25 -0.76 -0.82
CA LEU A 165 -5.46 -1.58 -0.88
C LEU A 165 -5.67 -2.32 0.44
N MET A 166 -6.86 -2.21 1.01
CA MET A 166 -7.27 -3.02 2.16
C MET A 166 -7.52 -4.46 1.73
N ILE A 167 -6.82 -5.40 2.37
CA ILE A 167 -7.02 -6.83 2.17
C ILE A 167 -7.97 -7.36 3.22
N ARG A 168 -7.63 -7.15 4.50
CA ARG A 168 -8.39 -7.68 5.63
C ARG A 168 -8.25 -6.76 6.84
N ARG A 169 -9.33 -6.60 7.58
CA ARG A 169 -9.39 -5.83 8.82
C ARG A 169 -10.10 -6.66 9.88
N VAL A 170 -9.41 -7.01 10.96
CA VAL A 170 -9.95 -7.92 11.98
C VAL A 170 -9.79 -7.31 13.36
N ASN A 171 -10.90 -7.22 14.11
CA ASN A 171 -10.93 -6.89 15.55
C ASN A 171 -10.13 -5.61 15.92
N ILE A 172 -10.10 -4.61 15.03
CA ILE A 172 -9.39 -3.35 15.29
C ILE A 172 -10.27 -2.12 15.10
N ARG A 173 -10.08 -1.15 15.99
CA ARG A 173 -10.53 0.25 15.81
C ARG A 173 -9.37 1.14 15.36
N LYS A 174 -9.67 2.39 14.99
CA LYS A 174 -8.70 3.37 14.44
C LYS A 174 -8.07 2.92 13.11
N GLY A 175 -6.80 3.20 12.83
CA GLY A 175 -6.24 2.99 11.49
C GLY A 175 -6.76 3.99 10.46
N THR A 176 -7.06 5.21 10.91
CA THR A 176 -7.55 6.31 10.07
C THR A 176 -6.39 6.90 9.30
N THR A 177 -6.52 6.93 7.98
CA THR A 177 -5.61 7.60 7.06
C THR A 177 -5.89 9.10 7.08
N SER A 178 -4.85 9.92 7.19
CA SER A 178 -4.91 11.35 6.91
C SER A 178 -4.03 11.70 5.72
N ILE A 179 -4.52 12.60 4.87
CA ILE A 179 -3.79 13.13 3.72
C ILE A 179 -3.53 14.61 3.96
N HIS A 180 -2.31 15.05 3.65
CA HIS A 180 -1.81 16.40 3.86
C HIS A 180 -1.17 16.93 2.59
N ASP A 181 -1.23 18.24 2.38
CA ASP A 181 -0.58 18.90 1.25
C ASP A 181 0.95 18.81 1.42
N ALA A 182 1.69 18.46 0.37
CA ALA A 182 3.14 18.34 0.47
C ALA A 182 3.86 19.69 0.63
N GLY A 183 3.25 20.81 0.21
CA GLY A 183 3.85 22.14 0.28
C GLY A 183 3.76 22.77 1.68
N ASP A 184 2.56 22.74 2.28
CA ASP A 184 2.28 23.44 3.55
C ASP A 184 1.86 22.52 4.72
N ARG A 185 1.75 21.20 4.47
CA ARG A 185 1.34 20.16 5.43
C ARG A 185 -0.08 20.30 5.98
N ARG A 186 -0.92 21.20 5.44
CA ARG A 186 -2.32 21.32 5.84
C ARG A 186 -3.06 20.02 5.53
N ARG A 187 -4.01 19.63 6.38
CA ARG A 187 -4.79 18.41 6.18
C ARG A 187 -5.79 18.60 5.02
N LEU A 188 -5.66 17.78 3.99
CA LEU A 188 -6.55 17.73 2.82
C LEU A 188 -7.77 16.85 3.07
N GLY A 189 -7.60 15.76 3.82
CA GLY A 189 -8.68 14.83 4.10
C GLY A 189 -8.31 13.77 5.13
N ALA A 190 -9.32 13.03 5.60
CA ALA A 190 -9.13 11.86 6.44
C ALA A 190 -10.25 10.84 6.17
N PHE A 191 -9.88 9.57 6.14
CA PHE A 191 -10.79 8.45 5.91
C PHE A 191 -10.22 7.17 6.53
N THR A 192 -11.04 6.15 6.71
CA THR A 192 -10.59 4.85 7.21
C THR A 192 -10.87 3.81 6.15
N LEU A 193 -9.84 3.07 5.72
CA LEU A 193 -10.03 1.85 4.96
C LEU A 193 -10.63 0.81 5.93
N ALA A 194 -11.90 0.47 5.73
CA ALA A 194 -12.72 -0.28 6.67
C ALA A 194 -13.10 -1.66 6.14
N GLN A 195 -13.26 -1.79 4.83
CA GLN A 195 -13.68 -3.03 4.15
C GLN A 195 -12.59 -3.52 3.20
N PRO A 196 -12.52 -4.83 2.90
CA PRO A 196 -11.72 -5.33 1.79
C PRO A 196 -11.99 -4.53 0.51
N PHE A 197 -10.94 -4.33 -0.28
CA PHE A 197 -10.91 -3.48 -1.47
C PHE A 197 -11.02 -1.96 -1.25
N ASP A 198 -11.28 -1.47 -0.04
CA ASP A 198 -11.14 -0.03 0.20
C ASP A 198 -9.71 0.40 -0.17
N ALA A 199 -9.59 1.45 -1.00
CA ALA A 199 -8.30 1.86 -1.55
C ALA A 199 -8.04 3.36 -1.37
N ALA A 200 -6.79 3.69 -1.03
CA ALA A 200 -6.24 5.03 -1.16
C ALA A 200 -5.32 5.06 -2.38
N LEU A 201 -5.52 6.01 -3.29
CA LEU A 201 -4.65 6.27 -4.42
C LEU A 201 -4.11 7.69 -4.27
N VAL A 202 -2.79 7.87 -4.34
CA VAL A 202 -2.12 9.12 -3.96
C VAL A 202 -1.09 9.50 -5.02
N ASP A 203 -1.08 10.78 -5.39
CA ASP A 203 0.03 11.43 -6.09
C ASP A 203 1.06 11.83 -5.01
N ASP A 204 2.11 11.03 -4.87
CA ASP A 204 3.07 11.08 -3.75
C ASP A 204 3.96 12.33 -3.81
N ARG A 205 4.02 12.99 -4.98
CA ARG A 205 4.70 14.27 -5.16
C ARG A 205 3.91 15.43 -4.54
N ARG A 206 2.58 15.31 -4.45
CA ARG A 206 1.68 16.39 -4.02
C ARG A 206 1.06 16.17 -2.64
N ALA A 207 1.06 14.94 -2.15
CA ALA A 207 0.40 14.58 -0.91
C ALA A 207 1.31 13.79 0.02
N LEU A 208 1.27 14.16 1.29
CA LEU A 208 1.81 13.39 2.40
C LEU A 208 0.69 12.60 3.05
N HIS A 209 1.01 11.48 3.69
CA HIS A 209 0.03 10.65 4.36
C HIS A 209 0.52 10.08 5.69
N ALA A 210 -0.41 9.74 6.56
CA ALA A 210 -0.18 9.02 7.81
C ALA A 210 -1.36 8.11 8.12
N VAL A 211 -1.15 7.12 8.97
CA VAL A 211 -2.21 6.26 9.49
C VAL A 211 -2.12 6.20 11.01
N THR A 212 -3.23 6.48 11.69
CA THR A 212 -3.28 6.37 13.15
C THR A 212 -3.00 4.93 13.60
N ALA A 213 -2.42 4.77 14.78
CA ALA A 213 -2.21 3.44 15.36
C ALA A 213 -3.54 2.68 15.47
N VAL A 214 -3.49 1.38 15.22
CA VAL A 214 -4.62 0.46 15.38
C VAL A 214 -4.63 -0.14 16.78
N GLU A 215 -5.82 -0.36 17.31
CA GLU A 215 -6.04 -0.89 18.65
C GLU A 215 -6.99 -2.07 18.59
N ALA A 216 -6.68 -3.14 19.33
CA ALA A 216 -7.56 -4.28 19.49
C ALA A 216 -8.88 -3.83 20.14
N VAL A 217 -10.01 -4.27 19.59
CA VAL A 217 -11.33 -4.07 20.21
C VAL A 217 -11.50 -5.08 21.34
N GLU A 218 -11.27 -6.36 21.06
CA GLU A 218 -11.20 -7.44 22.04
C GLU A 218 -9.74 -7.84 22.25
N ALA A 219 -9.18 -7.54 23.42
CA ALA A 219 -7.73 -7.63 23.67
C ALA A 219 -7.14 -9.05 23.58
N ASP A 220 -7.97 -10.08 23.80
CA ASP A 220 -7.56 -11.49 23.85
C ASP A 220 -7.85 -12.25 22.54
N ARG A 221 -8.24 -11.53 21.46
CA ARG A 221 -8.49 -12.11 20.14
C ARG A 221 -7.52 -11.53 19.10
N PRO A 222 -7.19 -12.26 18.02
CA PRO A 222 -6.37 -11.73 16.94
C PRO A 222 -6.92 -10.39 16.44
N ALA A 223 -6.07 -9.38 16.34
CA ALA A 223 -6.44 -8.03 15.93
C ALA A 223 -5.38 -7.47 14.99
N TYR A 224 -5.75 -7.22 13.73
CA TYR A 224 -4.78 -6.82 12.72
C TYR A 224 -5.38 -6.07 11.53
N ARG A 225 -4.50 -5.36 10.83
CA ARG A 225 -4.75 -4.64 9.58
C ARG A 225 -3.82 -5.19 8.50
N ASP A 226 -4.41 -5.77 7.46
CA ASP A 226 -3.71 -6.28 6.29
C ASP A 226 -3.91 -5.33 5.11
N VAL A 227 -2.81 -4.83 4.57
CA VAL A 227 -2.81 -3.99 3.37
C VAL A 227 -1.76 -4.43 2.38
N LEU A 228 -2.09 -4.23 1.11
CA LEU A 228 -1.14 -4.21 0.02
C LEU A 228 -0.80 -2.75 -0.29
N VAL A 229 0.49 -2.40 -0.22
CA VAL A 229 1.00 -1.10 -0.67
C VAL A 229 1.74 -1.33 -1.97
N VAL A 230 1.38 -0.58 -3.01
CA VAL A 230 1.98 -0.64 -4.34
C VAL A 230 2.46 0.75 -4.71
N THR A 231 3.77 0.91 -4.88
CA THR A 231 4.40 2.20 -5.20
C THR A 231 4.86 2.20 -6.65
N TYR A 232 4.56 3.25 -7.40
CA TYR A 232 4.89 3.40 -8.82
C TYR A 232 5.90 4.52 -8.97
N ALA A 233 7.11 4.19 -9.43
CA ALA A 233 8.16 5.12 -9.79
C ALA A 233 8.43 5.05 -11.29
N LEU A 234 8.27 6.17 -11.99
CA LEU A 234 8.53 6.30 -13.42
C LEU A 234 9.99 5.98 -13.71
N ARG A 235 10.20 5.22 -14.78
CA ARG A 235 11.51 4.97 -15.39
C ARG A 235 11.83 5.97 -16.49
#